data_AF-A0AA37JIS9-F1
#
_entry.id   AF-A0AA37JIS9-F1
#
_cell.length_a   1.000
_cell.length_b   1.000
_cell.length_c   1.000
_cell.angle_alpha   90.00
_cell.angle_beta   90.00
_cell.angle_gamma   90.00
#
_symmetry.space_group_name_H-M   'P 1'
#
loop_
_entity.id
_entity.type
_entity.pdbx_description
1 polymer ?
#
loop_
_entity_poly.entity_id
_entity_poly.type
_entity_poly.pdbx_seq_one_letter_code
_entity_poly.pdbx_strand_id
1 'polypeptide(L)'
;MKVLRKQEIETTNIQVGDQIVIPLAELGEFTATAHKVTDEGVMFIFDNYITCRPMNNRSTNKGGFEKSDLKKWMDTVLLMAFPEELRDKIYGLTLPTVGQIVGHEDEWDNKNLESDSDEQLPLMKECKNRIACFEDQLTWGWLRNATKEEFSSAYFAIVNLSGYTSYVGASISFGVRPEFWLVKQESRGPVPREGKVSYVSYRSYCGKRNTKEVTKESLQEEISEKENEIKLLRKEIKNLEEKEMFAKAASEMKNLKDRFVEAGFTEDEAFHMVLELSKTALGIGGIK
;
A
#
# COMPACT_ATOMS: atom_id res chain seq x y z
N MET A 1 29.44 -33.78 -2.24
CA MET A 1 29.03 -32.36 -2.09
C MET A 1 27.60 -32.34 -1.57
N LYS A 2 27.29 -31.54 -0.55
CA LYS A 2 25.91 -31.33 -0.07
C LYS A 2 25.45 -29.96 -0.55
N VAL A 3 24.24 -29.89 -1.09
CA VAL A 3 23.64 -28.66 -1.65
C VAL A 3 22.27 -28.47 -1.00
N LEU A 4 21.95 -27.25 -0.60
CA LEU A 4 20.62 -26.87 -0.14
C LEU A 4 19.90 -26.15 -1.28
N ARG A 5 18.64 -26.52 -1.53
CA ARG A 5 17.75 -25.86 -2.50
C ARG A 5 16.47 -25.48 -1.79
N LYS A 6 15.97 -24.28 -2.07
CA LYS A 6 14.60 -23.91 -1.69
C LYS A 6 13.63 -24.60 -2.64
N GLN A 7 12.51 -25.08 -2.11
CA GLN A 7 11.43 -25.67 -2.87
C GLN A 7 10.13 -25.00 -2.44
N GLU A 8 9.29 -24.65 -3.42
CA GLU A 8 7.93 -24.19 -3.18
C GLU A 8 7.01 -25.40 -3.03
N ILE A 9 6.17 -25.38 -2.01
CA ILE A 9 5.28 -26.49 -1.66
C ILE A 9 3.91 -25.89 -1.35
N GLU A 10 2.87 -26.43 -1.94
CA GLU A 10 1.50 -26.13 -1.57
C GLU A 10 1.17 -26.86 -0.26
N THR A 11 0.91 -26.09 0.81
CA THR A 11 0.63 -26.64 2.15
C THR A 11 -0.35 -25.74 2.89
N THR A 12 -1.18 -26.36 3.74
CA THR A 12 -2.03 -25.66 4.71
C THR A 12 -1.38 -25.55 6.09
N ASN A 13 -0.29 -26.30 6.32
CA ASN A 13 0.41 -26.34 7.60
C ASN A 13 1.69 -25.50 7.54
N ILE A 14 1.57 -24.22 7.90
CA ILE A 14 2.68 -23.27 7.95
C ILE A 14 3.46 -23.43 9.25
N GLN A 15 4.79 -23.45 9.15
CA GLN A 15 5.73 -23.53 10.26
C GLN A 15 6.55 -22.23 10.39
N VAL A 16 7.12 -22.01 11.57
CA VAL A 16 8.07 -20.91 11.77
C VAL A 16 9.27 -21.10 10.85
N GLY A 17 9.61 -20.06 10.08
CA GLY A 17 10.67 -20.08 9.07
C GLY A 17 10.18 -20.31 7.65
N ASP A 18 8.93 -20.71 7.45
CA ASP A 18 8.35 -20.78 6.10
C ASP A 18 8.27 -19.38 5.50
N GLN A 19 8.49 -19.31 4.19
CA GLN A 19 8.47 -18.05 3.44
C GLN A 19 7.34 -18.07 2.42
N ILE A 20 6.68 -16.92 2.26
CA ILE A 20 5.68 -16.69 1.23
C ILE A 20 6.08 -15.49 0.37
N VAL A 21 5.67 -15.52 -0.89
CA VAL A 21 5.85 -14.42 -1.84
C VAL A 21 4.54 -13.64 -1.93
N ILE A 22 4.61 -12.32 -1.80
CA ILE A 22 3.46 -11.43 -1.76
C ILE A 22 3.65 -10.33 -2.80
N PRO A 23 2.85 -10.32 -3.87
CA PRO A 23 2.80 -9.18 -4.78
C PRO A 23 1.97 -8.07 -4.14
N LEU A 24 2.62 -6.97 -3.76
CA LEU A 24 1.98 -5.75 -3.29
C LEU A 24 1.75 -4.81 -4.48
N ALA A 25 0.49 -4.50 -4.77
CA ALA A 25 0.14 -3.62 -5.88
C ALA A 25 0.90 -2.29 -5.78
N GLU A 26 1.49 -1.85 -6.90
CA GLU A 26 2.29 -0.61 -7.03
C GLU A 26 3.60 -0.55 -6.20
N LEU A 27 3.87 -1.50 -5.31
CA LEU A 27 5.08 -1.56 -4.49
C LEU A 27 6.07 -2.64 -4.96
N GLY A 28 5.59 -3.71 -5.57
CA GLY A 28 6.41 -4.82 -6.09
C GLY A 28 6.15 -6.14 -5.36
N GLU A 29 7.04 -7.10 -5.60
CA GLU A 29 6.94 -8.44 -5.03
C GLU A 29 7.93 -8.58 -3.87
N PHE A 30 7.45 -9.09 -2.73
CA PHE A 30 8.24 -9.22 -1.52
C PHE A 30 8.07 -10.59 -0.89
N THR A 31 9.13 -11.09 -0.26
CA THR A 31 9.06 -12.28 0.58
C THR A 31 8.73 -11.90 2.02
N ALA A 32 7.96 -12.74 2.71
CA ALA A 32 7.70 -12.63 4.13
C ALA A 32 7.90 -13.98 4.82
N THR A 33 8.54 -13.96 5.98
CA THR A 33 8.84 -15.17 6.77
C THR A 33 7.87 -15.31 7.93
N ALA A 34 7.41 -16.54 8.19
CA ALA A 34 6.58 -16.86 9.35
C ALA A 34 7.43 -16.82 10.63
N HIS A 35 7.08 -15.93 11.55
CA HIS A 35 7.80 -15.72 12.81
C HIS A 35 7.10 -16.33 14.02
N LYS A 36 5.78 -16.49 13.97
CA LYS A 36 4.97 -17.07 15.05
C LYS A 36 3.79 -17.81 14.48
N VAL A 37 3.55 -19.02 14.96
CA VAL A 37 2.41 -19.86 14.59
C VAL A 37 1.61 -20.14 15.84
N THR A 38 0.32 -19.83 15.83
CA THR A 38 -0.63 -20.12 16.92
C THR A 38 -1.82 -20.90 16.38
N ASP A 39 -2.76 -21.27 17.25
CA ASP A 39 -4.02 -21.88 16.81
C ASP A 39 -4.93 -20.88 16.07
N GLU A 40 -4.80 -19.59 16.39
CA GLU A 40 -5.60 -18.51 15.78
C GLU A 40 -5.07 -18.11 14.40
N GLY A 41 -3.75 -18.13 14.20
CA GLY A 41 -3.17 -17.59 12.99
C GLY A 41 -1.66 -17.74 12.88
N VAL A 42 -1.12 -17.12 11.85
CA VAL A 42 0.31 -17.07 11.57
C VAL A 42 0.74 -15.63 11.41
N MET A 43 1.80 -15.26 12.13
CA MET A 43 2.44 -13.97 12.06
C MET A 43 3.59 -14.02 11.06
N PHE A 44 3.56 -13.10 10.11
CA PHE A 44 4.60 -12.91 9.12
C PHE A 44 5.26 -11.55 9.28
N ILE A 45 6.54 -11.48 8.98
CA ILE A 45 7.29 -10.23 8.83
C ILE A 45 7.92 -10.26 7.44
N PHE A 46 7.79 -9.17 6.68
CA PHE A 46 8.48 -9.04 5.38
C PHE A 46 9.99 -9.21 5.56
N ASP A 47 10.70 -9.81 4.62
CA ASP A 47 12.16 -10.03 4.76
C ASP A 47 12.95 -8.74 4.52
N ASN A 48 12.44 -7.88 3.65
CA ASN A 48 13.02 -6.60 3.28
C ASN A 48 12.05 -5.44 3.56
N TYR A 49 12.56 -4.21 3.53
CA TYR A 49 11.71 -3.02 3.61
C TYR A 49 10.92 -2.87 2.31
N ILE A 50 9.61 -2.67 2.44
CA ILE A 50 8.71 -2.53 1.29
C ILE A 50 8.67 -1.10 0.75
N THR A 51 9.10 -0.13 1.56
CA THR A 51 9.19 1.29 1.22
C THR A 51 10.04 2.02 2.28
N CYS A 52 10.45 3.24 1.98
CA CYS A 52 11.04 4.16 2.96
C CYS A 52 10.13 5.38 3.13
N ARG A 53 9.65 5.61 4.36
CA ARG A 53 8.73 6.71 4.69
C ARG A 53 8.98 7.24 6.11
N PRO A 54 8.62 8.50 6.42
CA PRO A 54 8.63 8.98 7.79
C PRO A 54 7.53 8.33 8.62
N MET A 55 7.76 8.22 9.94
CA MET A 55 6.73 7.83 10.89
C MET A 55 5.61 8.88 10.94
N ASN A 56 5.98 10.17 10.98
CA ASN A 56 5.08 11.32 10.99
C ASN A 56 5.64 12.45 10.13
N ASN A 57 4.78 13.25 9.48
CA ASN A 57 5.23 14.43 8.74
C ASN A 57 5.87 15.51 9.63
N ARG A 58 5.52 15.52 10.92
CA ARG A 58 6.13 16.37 11.94
C ARG A 58 6.97 15.52 12.87
N SER A 59 8.05 16.10 13.41
CA SER A 59 8.90 15.44 14.41
C SER A 59 8.20 15.40 15.78
N THR A 60 7.16 14.57 15.90
CA THR A 60 6.41 14.32 17.13
C THR A 60 6.08 12.84 17.25
N ASN A 61 6.09 12.31 18.47
CA ASN A 61 5.64 10.96 18.79
C ASN A 61 4.32 10.95 19.58
N LYS A 62 3.64 12.10 19.67
CA LYS A 62 2.41 12.23 20.45
C LYS A 62 1.34 11.26 19.94
N GLY A 63 0.89 10.38 20.82
CA GLY A 63 -0.10 9.36 20.50
C GLY A 63 0.48 8.04 20.00
N GLY A 64 1.81 7.91 19.96
CA GLY A 64 2.51 6.69 19.57
C GLY A 64 2.28 6.31 18.11
N PHE A 65 2.64 5.06 17.78
CA PHE A 65 2.49 4.52 16.44
C PHE A 65 1.03 4.49 15.98
N GLU A 66 0.08 4.16 16.87
CA GLU A 66 -1.33 4.01 16.50
C GLU A 66 -1.96 5.31 15.95
N LYS A 67 -1.43 6.47 16.32
CA LYS A 67 -1.90 7.77 15.83
C LYS A 67 -0.97 8.38 14.78
N SER A 68 -0.01 7.60 14.28
CA SER A 68 0.99 8.07 13.32
C SER A 68 0.47 8.17 11.89
N ASP A 69 1.08 9.04 11.09
CA ASP A 69 0.81 9.13 9.66
C ASP A 69 1.18 7.81 8.94
N LEU A 70 2.23 7.13 9.40
CA LEU A 70 2.65 5.83 8.86
C LEU A 70 1.59 4.76 9.13
N LYS A 71 1.05 4.67 10.34
CA LYS A 71 -0.03 3.72 10.66
C LYS A 71 -1.27 3.99 9.81
N LYS A 72 -1.66 5.26 9.64
CA LYS A 72 -2.75 5.63 8.74
C LYS A 72 -2.49 5.15 7.31
N TRP A 73 -1.29 5.36 6.77
CA TRP A 73 -0.92 4.87 5.45
C TRP A 73 -0.95 3.33 5.39
N MET A 74 -0.54 2.63 6.45
CA MET A 74 -0.60 1.17 6.50
C MET A 74 -2.04 0.65 6.44
N ASP A 75 -2.94 1.26 7.19
CA ASP A 75 -4.33 0.83 7.28
C ASP A 75 -5.15 1.14 6.01
N THR A 76 -4.79 2.20 5.29
CA THR A 76 -5.57 2.63 4.11
C THR A 76 -4.93 2.27 2.78
N VAL A 77 -3.61 2.36 2.66
CA VAL A 77 -2.88 2.14 1.39
C VAL A 77 -2.25 0.76 1.36
N LEU A 78 -1.42 0.44 2.36
CA LEU A 78 -0.69 -0.83 2.36
C LEU A 78 -1.65 -2.02 2.43
N LEU A 79 -2.67 -1.97 3.30
CA LEU A 79 -3.66 -3.02 3.40
C LEU A 79 -4.36 -3.28 2.05
N MET A 80 -4.62 -2.22 1.28
CA MET A 80 -5.24 -2.33 -0.05
C MET A 80 -4.28 -2.85 -1.13
N ALA A 81 -2.97 -2.76 -0.90
CA ALA A 81 -1.96 -3.29 -1.81
C ALA A 81 -1.82 -4.82 -1.73
N PHE A 82 -2.24 -5.45 -0.62
CA PHE A 82 -2.24 -6.91 -0.52
C PHE A 82 -3.19 -7.57 -1.52
N PRO A 83 -2.85 -8.76 -2.04
CA PRO A 83 -3.78 -9.58 -2.82
C PRO A 83 -5.07 -9.82 -2.03
N GLU A 84 -6.21 -9.77 -2.72
CA GLU A 84 -7.54 -9.86 -2.09
C GLU A 84 -7.68 -11.08 -1.17
N GLU A 85 -7.20 -12.25 -1.62
CA GLU A 85 -7.23 -13.51 -0.88
C GLU A 85 -6.49 -13.46 0.46
N LEU A 86 -5.38 -12.71 0.52
CA LEU A 86 -4.60 -12.52 1.75
C LEU A 86 -5.22 -11.41 2.58
N ARG A 87 -5.57 -10.29 1.95
CA ARG A 87 -6.16 -9.10 2.59
C ARG A 87 -7.35 -9.48 3.45
N ASP A 88 -8.22 -10.35 2.96
CA ASP A 88 -9.44 -10.82 3.68
C ASP A 88 -9.16 -11.72 4.88
N LYS A 89 -7.95 -12.27 4.98
CA LYS A 89 -7.48 -13.07 6.11
C LYS A 89 -6.58 -12.29 7.06
N ILE A 90 -6.12 -11.10 6.68
CA ILE A 90 -5.32 -10.23 7.55
C ILE A 90 -6.21 -9.65 8.63
N TYR A 91 -5.86 -9.93 9.90
CA TYR A 91 -6.55 -9.37 11.06
C TYR A 91 -5.66 -8.46 11.93
N GLY A 92 -4.37 -8.38 11.60
CA GLY A 92 -3.43 -7.45 12.21
C GLY A 92 -2.39 -7.02 11.19
N LEU A 93 -2.15 -5.72 11.08
CA LEU A 93 -1.11 -5.11 10.24
C LEU A 93 -0.46 -3.96 11.02
N THR A 94 0.81 -4.11 11.35
CA THR A 94 1.57 -3.21 12.24
C THR A 94 3.06 -3.27 11.92
N LEU A 95 3.89 -2.55 12.69
CA LEU A 95 5.33 -2.77 12.74
C LEU A 95 5.70 -3.68 13.92
N PRO A 96 6.83 -4.41 13.81
CA PRO A 96 7.42 -5.10 14.93
C PRO A 96 7.79 -4.14 16.08
N THR A 97 7.75 -4.65 17.30
CA THR A 97 8.23 -3.94 18.50
C THR A 97 9.72 -4.15 18.73
N VAL A 98 10.29 -3.37 19.64
CA VAL A 98 11.64 -3.59 20.17
C VAL A 98 11.74 -4.98 20.82
N GLY A 99 10.76 -5.36 21.63
CA GLY A 99 10.70 -6.69 22.25
C GLY A 99 10.77 -7.81 21.23
N GLN A 100 9.98 -7.76 20.15
CA GLN A 100 9.98 -8.79 19.10
C GLN A 100 11.30 -8.92 18.34
N ILE A 101 12.00 -7.81 18.08
CA ILE A 101 13.21 -7.79 17.25
C ILE A 101 14.48 -7.98 18.09
N VAL A 102 14.66 -7.15 19.12
CA VAL A 102 15.91 -7.09 19.90
C VAL A 102 15.74 -7.74 21.27
N GLY A 103 14.53 -7.72 21.83
CA GLY A 103 14.25 -8.13 23.21
C GLY A 103 14.44 -6.99 24.21
N HIS A 104 14.36 -7.33 25.49
CA HIS A 104 14.36 -6.37 26.60
C HIS A 104 15.60 -6.47 27.49
N GLU A 105 16.69 -7.04 27.00
CA GLU A 105 17.92 -7.20 27.80
C GLU A 105 18.69 -5.86 27.96
N ASP A 106 18.49 -4.91 27.04
CA ASP A 106 19.20 -3.63 27.06
C ASP A 106 18.54 -2.63 28.04
N GLU A 107 19.30 -2.20 29.05
CA GLU A 107 18.84 -1.24 30.06
C GLU A 107 18.53 0.14 29.48
N TRP A 108 19.25 0.56 28.44
CA TRP A 108 19.04 1.86 27.80
C TRP A 108 17.71 1.85 27.05
N ASP A 109 17.40 0.78 26.31
CA ASP A 109 16.11 0.65 25.61
C ASP A 109 14.95 0.71 26.60
N ASN A 110 14.99 -0.09 27.66
CA ASN A 110 13.95 -0.13 28.70
C ASN A 110 13.78 1.21 29.43
N LYS A 111 14.86 1.99 29.55
CA LYS A 111 14.82 3.31 30.19
C LYS A 111 14.17 4.36 29.30
N ASN A 112 14.47 4.38 28.00
CA ASN A 112 14.15 5.51 27.12
C ASN A 112 12.99 5.26 26.15
N LEU A 113 12.63 4.01 25.89
CA LEU A 113 11.56 3.64 24.97
C LEU A 113 10.30 3.25 25.74
N GLU A 114 9.12 3.53 25.16
CA GLU A 114 7.86 3.00 25.66
C GLU A 114 7.93 1.47 25.69
N SER A 115 7.54 0.88 26.82
CA SER A 115 7.59 -0.56 27.03
C SER A 115 6.57 -1.27 26.16
N ASP A 116 7.00 -2.33 25.48
CA ASP A 116 6.12 -3.37 24.97
C ASP A 116 6.23 -4.63 25.82
N SER A 117 5.29 -5.57 25.64
CA SER A 117 5.22 -6.82 26.39
C SER A 117 5.65 -8.03 25.56
N ASP A 118 6.19 -7.80 24.37
CA ASP A 118 6.46 -8.87 23.41
C ASP A 118 7.84 -9.49 23.63
N GLU A 119 7.91 -10.81 23.61
CA GLU A 119 9.18 -11.52 23.72
C GLU A 119 9.93 -11.53 22.38
N GLN A 120 11.27 -11.60 22.46
CA GLN A 120 12.10 -11.70 21.27
C GLN A 120 11.76 -12.95 20.46
N LEU A 121 11.48 -12.75 19.18
CA LEU A 121 11.15 -13.82 18.26
C LEU A 121 12.35 -14.76 18.10
N PRO A 122 12.15 -16.10 18.09
CA PRO A 122 13.26 -17.05 18.02
C PRO A 122 14.21 -16.82 16.85
N LEU A 123 13.68 -16.48 15.67
CA LEU A 123 14.49 -16.18 14.49
C LEU A 123 15.27 -14.86 14.63
N MET A 124 14.78 -13.90 15.42
CA MET A 124 15.45 -12.62 15.63
C MET A 124 16.62 -12.70 16.62
N LYS A 125 16.85 -13.85 17.28
CA LYS A 125 18.09 -14.07 18.06
C LYS A 125 19.34 -13.99 17.17
N GLU A 126 19.21 -14.42 15.91
CA GLU A 126 20.24 -14.26 14.89
C GLU A 126 20.21 -12.83 14.35
N CYS A 127 21.25 -12.03 14.63
CA CYS A 127 21.32 -10.62 14.27
C CYS A 127 21.06 -10.34 12.78
N LYS A 128 21.53 -11.21 11.88
CA LYS A 128 21.31 -11.09 10.43
C LYS A 128 19.82 -11.03 10.03
N ASN A 129 18.92 -11.58 10.84
CA ASN A 129 17.49 -11.59 10.56
C ASN A 129 16.81 -10.27 10.99
N ARG A 130 17.47 -9.48 11.84
CA ARG A 130 16.99 -8.15 12.30
C ARG A 130 17.24 -7.07 11.24
N ILE A 131 18.35 -7.19 10.51
CA ILE A 131 18.77 -6.24 9.49
C ILE A 131 18.03 -6.56 8.18
N ALA A 132 17.65 -5.53 7.43
CA ALA A 132 16.93 -5.66 6.16
C ALA A 132 17.45 -4.64 5.14
N CYS A 133 17.15 -4.90 3.86
CA CYS A 133 17.48 -4.02 2.76
C CYS A 133 16.26 -3.28 2.23
N PHE A 134 16.48 -2.08 1.68
CA PHE A 134 15.59 -1.41 0.75
C PHE A 134 16.36 -1.23 -0.55
N GLU A 135 15.82 -1.70 -1.68
CA GLU A 135 16.49 -1.65 -2.99
C GLU A 135 17.96 -2.13 -2.93
N ASP A 136 18.18 -3.31 -2.34
CA ASP A 136 19.49 -3.96 -2.14
C ASP A 136 20.50 -3.20 -1.24
N GLN A 137 20.07 -2.14 -0.55
CA GLN A 137 20.89 -1.39 0.39
C GLN A 137 20.46 -1.63 1.84
N LEU A 138 21.42 -1.96 2.71
CA LEU A 138 21.18 -2.04 4.15
C LEU A 138 20.64 -0.70 4.65
N THR A 139 19.49 -0.74 5.30
CA THR A 139 18.73 0.47 5.67
C THR A 139 18.27 0.39 7.12
N TRP A 140 18.16 1.55 7.78
CA TRP A 140 17.58 1.62 9.13
C TRP A 140 16.07 1.44 9.03
N GLY A 141 15.47 0.71 9.96
CA GLY A 141 14.07 0.31 9.89
C GLY A 141 13.26 0.78 11.07
N TRP A 142 12.04 1.23 10.84
CA TRP A 142 11.13 1.61 11.91
C TRP A 142 10.71 0.44 12.79
N LEU A 143 10.58 0.71 14.09
CA LEU A 143 9.88 -0.11 15.07
C LEU A 143 8.67 0.65 15.61
N ARG A 144 7.73 -0.08 16.21
CA ARG A 144 6.48 0.47 16.73
C ARG A 144 6.67 1.41 17.93
N ASN A 145 7.70 1.20 18.74
CA ASN A 145 7.87 1.88 20.02
C ASN A 145 8.25 3.35 19.85
N ALA A 146 7.57 4.24 20.56
CA ALA A 146 8.01 5.62 20.72
C ALA A 146 9.04 5.75 21.86
N THR A 147 9.75 6.88 21.92
CA THR A 147 10.46 7.26 23.15
C THR A 147 9.48 7.72 24.23
N LYS A 148 9.81 7.48 25.50
CA LYS A 148 9.03 8.02 26.62
C LYS A 148 9.04 9.54 26.60
N GLU A 149 7.97 10.15 27.09
CA GLU A 149 7.75 11.60 27.05
C GLU A 149 8.87 12.37 27.79
N GLU A 150 9.36 11.83 28.91
CA GLU A 150 10.47 12.42 29.68
C GLU A 150 11.81 12.41 28.95
N PHE A 151 11.96 11.56 27.93
CA PHE A 151 13.19 11.47 27.13
C PHE A 151 13.07 12.32 25.85
N SER A 152 11.99 12.13 25.09
CA SER A 152 11.72 12.91 23.88
C SER A 152 10.27 12.75 23.45
N SER A 153 9.67 13.86 23.03
CA SER A 153 8.33 13.89 22.43
C SER A 153 8.35 13.81 20.89
N ALA A 154 9.48 13.44 20.29
CA ALA A 154 9.74 13.53 18.85
C ALA A 154 10.23 12.24 18.21
N TYR A 155 10.65 11.24 19.01
CA TYR A 155 11.41 10.11 18.54
C TYR A 155 10.66 8.78 18.60
N PHE A 156 11.03 7.91 17.67
CA PHE A 156 10.61 6.51 17.60
C PHE A 156 11.83 5.61 17.49
N ALA A 157 11.66 4.38 17.94
CA ALA A 157 12.64 3.34 17.87
C ALA A 157 12.85 2.88 16.42
N ILE A 158 14.09 2.46 16.14
CA ILE A 158 14.49 1.87 14.87
C ILE A 158 15.45 0.71 15.11
N VAL A 159 15.64 -0.11 14.08
CA VAL A 159 16.77 -1.04 13.96
C VAL A 159 17.85 -0.38 13.10
N ASN A 160 19.08 -0.32 13.60
CA ASN A 160 20.23 0.22 12.87
C ASN A 160 20.89 -0.84 11.95
N LEU A 161 21.92 -0.45 11.18
CA LEU A 161 22.63 -1.35 10.24
C LEU A 161 23.35 -2.51 10.92
N SER A 162 23.49 -2.49 12.24
CA SER A 162 24.13 -3.53 13.03
C SER A 162 23.12 -4.44 13.74
N GLY A 163 21.81 -4.25 13.51
CA GLY A 163 20.75 -5.08 14.09
C GLY A 163 20.44 -4.77 15.55
N TYR A 164 20.78 -3.57 16.02
CA TYR A 164 20.47 -3.08 17.37
C TYR A 164 19.46 -1.94 17.32
N THR A 165 18.81 -1.72 18.46
CA THR A 165 17.89 -0.61 18.64
C THR A 165 18.62 0.74 18.58
N SER A 166 17.95 1.75 18.03
CA SER A 166 18.33 3.16 18.11
C SER A 166 17.06 4.00 18.05
N TYR A 167 17.17 5.32 17.98
CA TYR A 167 16.04 6.24 17.92
C TYR A 167 16.32 7.42 17.01
N VAL A 168 15.28 7.93 16.37
CA VAL A 168 15.38 9.02 15.39
C VAL A 168 14.10 9.85 15.32
N GLY A 169 14.22 11.07 14.78
CA GLY A 169 13.11 11.99 14.48
C GLY A 169 12.01 11.34 13.66
N ALA A 170 10.75 11.45 14.11
CA ALA A 170 9.59 10.87 13.42
C ALA A 170 9.45 11.34 11.95
N SER A 171 10.01 12.50 11.61
CA SER A 171 9.98 13.08 10.26
C SER A 171 11.07 12.61 9.30
N ILE A 172 12.02 11.78 9.75
CA ILE A 172 13.06 11.23 8.88
C ILE A 172 12.51 10.01 8.15
N SER A 173 12.85 9.82 6.88
CA SER A 173 12.41 8.65 6.11
C SER A 173 13.29 7.44 6.41
N PHE A 174 12.68 6.33 6.83
CA PHE A 174 13.35 5.05 7.09
C PHE A 174 12.53 3.86 6.59
N GLY A 175 13.16 2.70 6.55
CA GLY A 175 12.59 1.47 6.03
C GLY A 175 11.35 1.03 6.82
N VAL A 176 10.30 0.64 6.09
CA VAL A 176 9.05 0.11 6.64
C VAL A 176 9.04 -1.39 6.41
N ARG A 177 9.09 -2.17 7.50
CA ARG A 177 9.07 -3.64 7.49
C ARG A 177 7.87 -4.15 8.28
N PRO A 178 6.69 -4.27 7.65
CA PRO A 178 5.47 -4.64 8.37
C PRO A 178 5.51 -6.05 8.94
N GLU A 179 4.83 -6.19 10.07
CA GLU A 179 4.32 -7.44 10.61
C GLU A 179 2.83 -7.54 10.29
N PHE A 180 2.37 -8.71 9.86
CA PHE A 180 0.95 -8.98 9.70
C PHE A 180 0.55 -10.39 10.14
N TRP A 181 -0.71 -10.52 10.54
CA TRP A 181 -1.28 -11.78 11.02
C TRP A 181 -2.37 -12.29 10.08
N LEU A 182 -2.23 -13.55 9.65
CA LEU A 182 -3.22 -14.27 8.86
C LEU A 182 -4.03 -15.22 9.76
N VAL A 183 -5.36 -15.19 9.64
CA VAL A 183 -6.26 -16.15 10.30
C VAL A 183 -6.06 -17.56 9.73
N LYS A 184 -6.03 -18.59 10.58
CA LYS A 184 -6.19 -19.98 10.13
C LYS A 184 -7.67 -20.24 9.82
N GLN A 185 -8.00 -20.73 8.62
CA GLN A 185 -9.39 -20.92 8.17
C GLN A 185 -10.24 -21.79 9.11
N GLU A 186 -9.63 -22.66 9.91
CA GLU A 186 -10.32 -23.54 10.86
C GLU A 186 -10.72 -22.85 12.18
N SER A 187 -10.17 -21.66 12.50
CA SER A 187 -10.27 -21.06 13.84
C SER A 187 -11.20 -19.84 13.95
N ARG A 188 -11.60 -19.20 12.85
CA ARG A 188 -12.53 -18.05 12.87
C ARG A 188 -13.48 -18.04 11.67
N GLY A 189 -14.74 -17.67 11.92
CA GLY A 189 -15.67 -17.23 10.86
C GLY A 189 -15.19 -15.94 10.17
N PRO A 190 -15.93 -15.40 9.17
CA PRO A 190 -15.51 -14.22 8.41
C PRO A 190 -15.10 -13.07 9.34
N VAL A 191 -13.92 -12.47 9.12
CA VAL A 191 -13.45 -11.32 9.91
C VAL A 191 -14.44 -10.16 9.72
N PRO A 192 -15.14 -9.69 10.77
CA PRO A 192 -16.07 -8.58 10.64
C PRO A 192 -15.29 -7.31 10.28
N ARG A 193 -15.56 -6.72 9.12
CA ARG A 193 -15.08 -5.38 8.76
C ARG A 193 -16.22 -4.39 8.96
N GLU A 194 -16.06 -3.45 9.88
CA GLU A 194 -16.90 -2.26 9.90
C GLU A 194 -16.60 -1.42 8.65
N GLY A 195 -17.60 -1.28 7.78
CA GLY A 195 -17.63 -0.27 6.71
C GLY A 195 -16.66 -0.52 5.54
N LYS A 196 -17.22 -0.81 4.36
CA LYS A 196 -16.49 -0.79 3.08
C LYS A 196 -15.90 0.61 2.87
N VAL A 197 -14.59 0.77 3.04
CA VAL A 197 -13.86 1.99 2.63
C VAL A 197 -13.84 2.03 1.11
N SER A 198 -14.59 2.98 0.54
CA SER A 198 -14.65 3.22 -0.90
C SER A 198 -13.31 3.74 -1.42
N TYR A 199 -12.85 3.15 -2.53
CA TYR A 199 -11.67 3.55 -3.29
C TYR A 199 -11.63 5.07 -3.56
N VAL A 200 -10.64 5.76 -2.99
CA VAL A 200 -10.30 7.14 -3.37
C VAL A 200 -8.82 7.15 -3.78
N SER A 201 -8.56 7.61 -5.01
CA SER A 201 -7.24 7.67 -5.62
C SER A 201 -6.31 8.64 -4.89
N TYR A 202 -5.10 8.20 -4.55
CA TYR A 202 -4.09 8.98 -3.86
C TYR A 202 -3.30 9.87 -4.84
N ARG A 203 -3.90 10.97 -5.27
CA ARG A 203 -3.20 12.09 -5.93
C ARG A 203 -3.57 13.41 -5.28
N SER A 204 -3.05 13.65 -4.08
CA SER A 204 -2.71 15.00 -3.56
C SER A 204 -2.43 14.91 -2.06
N TYR A 205 -1.17 14.85 -1.66
CA TYR A 205 -0.79 15.31 -0.31
C TYR A 205 0.58 15.99 -0.35
N CYS A 206 0.58 17.20 -0.92
CA CYS A 206 1.48 18.28 -0.57
C CYS A 206 0.62 19.51 -0.30
N GLY A 207 0.30 19.83 0.96
CA GLY A 207 -0.44 21.06 1.27
C GLY A 207 -1.08 21.17 2.66
N LYS A 208 -0.29 21.56 3.67
CA LYS A 208 -0.58 22.43 4.84
C LYS A 208 -1.98 22.49 5.51
N ARG A 209 -1.92 22.28 6.84
CA ARG A 209 -2.66 22.97 7.97
C ARG A 209 -4.18 22.67 8.05
N ASN A 210 -4.85 22.61 9.20
CA ASN A 210 -4.56 22.67 10.63
C ASN A 210 -5.81 22.09 11.35
N THR A 211 -5.63 21.47 12.51
CA THR A 211 -6.69 21.11 13.47
C THR A 211 -7.55 22.33 13.84
N LYS A 212 -8.88 22.24 13.70
CA LYS A 212 -9.83 23.12 14.39
C LYS A 212 -11.11 22.34 14.75
N GLU A 213 -11.67 22.70 15.90
CA GLU A 213 -13.02 22.34 16.34
C GLU A 213 -14.04 22.56 15.22
N VAL A 214 -15.04 21.68 15.14
CA VAL A 214 -16.09 21.72 14.12
C VAL A 214 -16.96 22.97 14.32
N THR A 215 -16.65 24.05 13.60
CA THR A 215 -17.45 25.27 13.54
C THR A 215 -18.29 25.30 12.25
N LYS A 216 -19.39 26.06 12.24
CA LYS A 216 -20.25 26.25 11.05
C LYS A 216 -19.48 26.76 9.82
N GLU A 217 -18.44 27.56 10.05
CA GLU A 217 -17.55 28.10 9.01
C GLU A 217 -16.68 27.01 8.38
N SER A 218 -16.18 26.05 9.19
CA SER A 218 -15.43 24.88 8.69
C SER A 218 -16.28 24.00 7.77
N LEU A 219 -17.56 23.82 8.11
CA LEU A 219 -18.48 23.04 7.29
C LEU A 219 -18.81 23.76 5.97
N GLN A 220 -18.90 25.10 5.99
CA GLN A 220 -19.12 25.87 4.76
C GLN A 220 -17.91 25.83 3.81
N GLU A 221 -16.70 25.83 4.36
CA GLU A 221 -15.47 25.67 3.59
C GLU A 221 -15.40 24.26 2.96
N GLU A 222 -15.70 23.21 3.71
CA GLU A 222 -15.76 21.82 3.21
C GLU A 222 -16.81 21.65 2.10
N ILE A 223 -18.00 22.26 2.24
CA ILE A 223 -19.04 22.26 1.20
C ILE A 223 -18.52 22.95 -0.07
N SER A 224 -17.88 24.11 0.05
CA SER A 224 -17.31 24.85 -1.10
C SER A 224 -16.22 24.04 -1.82
N GLU A 225 -15.37 23.32 -1.07
CA GLU A 225 -14.37 22.42 -1.66
C GLU A 225 -15.03 21.27 -2.43
N LYS A 226 -16.04 20.63 -1.83
CA LYS A 226 -16.80 19.54 -2.46
C LYS A 226 -17.55 19.99 -3.71
N GLU A 227 -18.09 21.20 -3.72
CA GLU A 227 -18.73 21.77 -4.92
C GLU A 227 -17.75 21.97 -6.07
N ASN A 228 -16.53 22.42 -5.79
CA ASN A 228 -15.47 22.54 -6.79
C ASN A 228 -15.01 21.18 -7.32
N GLU A 229 -14.92 20.17 -6.45
CA GLU A 229 -14.61 18.79 -6.83
C GLU A 229 -15.68 18.22 -7.79
N ILE A 230 -16.97 18.39 -7.46
CA ILE A 230 -18.09 18.01 -8.33
C ILE A 230 -18.01 18.70 -9.70
N LYS A 231 -17.64 19.98 -9.72
CA LYS A 231 -17.49 20.73 -10.97
C LYS A 231 -16.38 20.16 -11.86
N LEU A 232 -15.25 19.76 -11.27
CA LEU A 232 -14.14 19.16 -12.00
C LEU A 232 -14.51 17.76 -12.53
N LEU A 233 -15.13 16.92 -11.69
CA LEU A 233 -15.59 15.58 -12.06
C LEU A 233 -16.58 15.62 -13.23
N ARG A 234 -17.53 16.57 -13.22
CA ARG A 234 -18.46 16.76 -14.35
C ARG A 234 -17.73 17.09 -15.66
N LYS A 235 -16.64 17.86 -15.61
CA LYS A 235 -15.82 18.17 -16.79
C LYS A 235 -15.08 16.94 -17.30
N GLU A 236 -14.59 16.09 -16.39
CA GLU A 236 -13.90 14.86 -16.76
C GLU A 236 -14.84 13.81 -17.34
N ILE A 237 -16.03 13.63 -16.76
CA ILE A 237 -17.09 12.76 -17.32
C ILE A 237 -17.40 13.18 -18.76
N LYS A 238 -17.61 14.48 -19.01
CA LYS A 238 -17.86 14.98 -20.37
C LYS A 238 -16.73 14.61 -21.35
N ASN A 239 -15.47 14.74 -20.94
CA ASN A 239 -14.32 14.38 -21.78
C ASN A 239 -14.24 12.86 -22.04
N LEU A 240 -14.58 12.05 -21.04
CA LEU A 240 -14.65 10.59 -21.19
C LEU A 240 -15.78 10.16 -22.11
N GLU A 241 -16.96 10.77 -21.99
CA GLU A 241 -18.09 10.54 -22.92
C GLU A 241 -17.73 10.93 -24.35
N GLU A 242 -17.06 12.06 -24.57
CA GLU A 242 -16.55 12.46 -25.88
C GLU A 242 -15.57 11.41 -26.44
N LYS A 243 -14.61 10.95 -25.62
CA LYS A 243 -13.65 9.89 -26.02
C LYS A 243 -14.34 8.57 -26.34
N GLU A 244 -15.35 8.17 -25.56
CA GLU A 244 -16.13 6.96 -25.79
C GLU A 244 -16.89 7.05 -27.11
N MET A 245 -17.50 8.20 -27.42
CA MET A 245 -18.14 8.44 -28.71
C MET A 245 -17.14 8.33 -29.87
N PHE A 246 -15.94 8.91 -29.75
CA PHE A 246 -14.89 8.78 -30.78
C PHE A 246 -14.41 7.33 -30.95
N ALA A 247 -14.22 6.59 -29.86
CA ALA A 247 -13.82 5.19 -29.91
C ALA A 247 -14.88 4.31 -30.58
N LYS A 248 -16.16 4.55 -30.25
CA LYS A 248 -17.28 3.86 -30.90
C LYS A 248 -17.33 4.16 -32.40
N ALA A 249 -17.23 5.44 -32.79
CA ALA A 249 -17.20 5.84 -34.20
C ALA A 249 -16.01 5.20 -34.95
N ALA A 250 -14.83 5.14 -34.33
CA ALA A 250 -13.66 4.48 -34.92
C ALA A 250 -13.88 2.97 -35.12
N SER A 251 -14.53 2.30 -34.16
CA SER A 251 -14.87 0.88 -34.28
C SER A 251 -15.88 0.61 -35.40
N GLU A 252 -16.88 1.49 -35.56
CA GLU A 252 -17.88 1.40 -36.62
C GLU A 252 -17.26 1.65 -38.00
N MET A 253 -16.38 2.66 -38.12
CA MET A 253 -15.62 2.93 -39.36
C MET A 253 -14.72 1.74 -39.73
N LYS A 254 -14.07 1.12 -38.74
CA LYS A 254 -13.26 -0.08 -38.96
C LYS A 254 -14.10 -1.26 -39.45
N ASN A 255 -15.21 -1.56 -38.78
CA ASN A 255 -16.12 -2.63 -39.20
C ASN A 255 -16.65 -2.42 -40.61
N LEU A 256 -16.97 -1.16 -40.98
CA LEU A 256 -17.43 -0.84 -42.32
C LEU A 256 -16.31 -1.00 -43.37
N LYS A 257 -15.08 -0.57 -43.05
CA LYS A 257 -13.90 -0.77 -43.90
C LYS A 257 -13.68 -2.25 -44.16
N ASP A 258 -13.70 -3.07 -43.10
CA ASP A 258 -13.45 -4.51 -43.19
C ASP A 258 -14.49 -5.20 -44.09
N ARG A 259 -15.76 -4.78 -44.06
CA ARG A 259 -16.80 -5.26 -44.99
C ARG A 259 -16.55 -4.92 -46.45
N PHE A 260 -15.98 -3.76 -46.76
CA PHE A 260 -15.59 -3.42 -48.14
C PHE A 260 -14.39 -4.25 -48.60
N VAL A 261 -13.43 -4.51 -47.71
CA VAL A 261 -12.31 -5.40 -48.00
C VAL A 261 -12.82 -6.82 -48.28
N GLU A 262 -13.77 -7.33 -47.49
CA GLU A 262 -14.44 -8.62 -47.74
C GLU A 262 -15.20 -8.68 -49.08
N ALA A 263 -15.73 -7.55 -49.54
CA ALA A 263 -16.40 -7.42 -50.84
C ALA A 263 -15.43 -7.37 -52.04
N GLY A 264 -14.12 -7.43 -51.80
CA GLY A 264 -13.08 -7.50 -52.83
C GLY A 264 -12.40 -6.18 -53.18
N PHE A 265 -12.64 -5.11 -52.41
CA PHE A 265 -11.94 -3.83 -52.58
C PHE A 265 -10.58 -3.85 -51.87
N THR A 266 -9.61 -3.09 -52.39
CA THR A 266 -8.33 -2.88 -51.70
C THR A 266 -8.52 -2.04 -50.43
N GLU A 267 -7.59 -2.13 -49.47
CA GLU A 267 -7.70 -1.36 -48.22
C GLU A 267 -7.80 0.16 -48.44
N ASP A 268 -7.07 0.68 -49.45
CA ASP A 268 -7.08 2.11 -49.79
C ASP A 268 -8.43 2.54 -50.38
N GLU A 269 -9.02 1.72 -51.25
CA GLU A 269 -10.36 1.96 -51.83
C GLU A 269 -11.45 1.89 -50.75
N ALA A 270 -11.38 0.89 -49.87
CA ALA A 270 -12.29 0.73 -48.75
C ALA A 270 -12.23 1.92 -47.79
N PHE A 271 -11.03 2.42 -47.47
CA PHE A 271 -10.84 3.59 -46.63
C PHE A 271 -11.43 4.86 -47.27
N HIS A 272 -11.18 5.08 -48.56
CA HIS A 272 -11.74 6.22 -49.29
C HIS A 272 -13.28 6.19 -49.34
N MET A 273 -13.89 5.02 -49.55
CA MET A 273 -15.35 4.88 -49.56
C MET A 273 -15.98 5.13 -48.18
N VAL A 274 -15.38 4.63 -47.10
CA VAL A 274 -15.84 4.90 -45.72
C VAL A 274 -15.72 6.40 -45.40
N LEU A 275 -14.63 7.04 -45.84
CA LEU A 275 -14.43 8.47 -45.66
C LEU A 275 -15.51 9.30 -46.38
N GLU A 276 -15.84 8.97 -47.63
CA GLU A 276 -16.90 9.67 -48.38
C GLU A 276 -18.30 9.45 -47.77
N LEU A 277 -18.61 8.22 -47.33
CA LEU A 277 -19.88 7.93 -46.64
C LEU A 277 -20.01 8.73 -45.33
N SER A 278 -18.93 8.83 -44.54
CA SER A 278 -18.92 9.61 -43.30
C SER A 278 -19.06 11.12 -43.54
N LYS A 279 -18.43 11.68 -44.57
CA LYS A 279 -18.61 13.10 -44.98
C LYS A 279 -20.05 13.40 -45.39
N THR A 280 -20.69 12.46 -46.08
CA THR A 280 -22.08 12.57 -46.52
C THR A 280 -23.04 12.51 -45.32
N ALA A 281 -22.79 11.61 -44.36
CA ALA A 281 -23.59 11.48 -43.13
C ALA A 281 -23.47 12.70 -42.19
N LEU A 282 -22.30 13.34 -42.14
CA LEU A 282 -22.05 14.54 -41.34
C LEU A 282 -22.54 15.84 -42.03
N GLY A 283 -23.07 15.77 -43.26
CA GLY A 283 -23.58 16.93 -43.99
C GLY A 283 -22.50 17.93 -44.42
N ILE A 284 -21.22 17.52 -44.42
CA ILE A 284 -20.08 18.38 -44.76
C ILE A 284 -19.84 18.42 -46.28
N GLY A 285 -20.44 17.48 -47.03
CA GLY A 285 -20.35 17.40 -48.49
C GLY A 285 -21.54 18.05 -49.19
N GLY A 286 -21.50 19.36 -49.43
CA GLY A 286 -22.53 20.02 -50.23
C GLY A 286 -22.40 21.53 -50.40
N ILE A 287 -21.33 22.02 -51.02
CA ILE A 287 -21.37 23.27 -51.81
C ILE A 287 -20.57 23.02 -53.10
N LYS A 288 -21.25 23.19 -54.24
CA LYS A 288 -20.67 23.24 -55.59
C LYS A 288 -19.79 24.45 -55.77
#